data_AF-A0A9D5NMS5-F1
#
_entry.id   AF-A0A9D5NMS5-F1
#
_cell.length_a   1.000
_cell.length_b   1.000
_cell.length_c   1.000
_cell.angle_alpha   90.00
_cell.angle_beta   90.00
_cell.angle_gamma   90.00
#
_symmetry.space_group_name_H-M   'P 1'
#
loop_
_entity.id
_entity.type
_entity.pdbx_description
1 polymer ?
#
loop_
_entity_poly.entity_id
_entity_poly.type
_entity_poly.pdbx_seq_one_letter_code
_entity_poly.pdbx_strand_id
1 'polypeptide(L)'
;MAKIRNAKPKSSSGGYFRLTGNKQVADLLTKAQSTVITNGTELEKMIAKRANCITNLDEFMLNVNSGIITEGTYLCTKKVAKKSSYSLYKKEPDFLIFILTKTGKTCLIIELKDGDAFDTKKSSSEYESLVLYKNHIGSLIEFKTNYKICAFNQLSKEKIKQGFKNEFTEDQIMTGKEFCDILSIDYEEIVNKRKEDAEDNFEYFIQEMTSIINTLENKKTD
;
A
#
# COMPACT_ATOMS: atom_id res chain seq x y z
N MET A 1 -0.13 -8.16 -7.90
CA MET A 1 1.13 -8.13 -7.10
C MET A 1 2.30 -7.85 -8.03
N ALA A 2 3.44 -7.42 -7.49
CA ALA A 2 4.66 -7.35 -8.30
C ALA A 2 5.10 -8.77 -8.69
N LYS A 3 5.78 -8.91 -9.83
CA LYS A 3 6.24 -10.21 -10.35
C LYS A 3 7.74 -10.41 -10.08
N ILE A 4 8.12 -11.55 -9.50
CA ILE A 4 9.53 -11.92 -9.20
C ILE A 4 10.37 -11.94 -10.48
N ARG A 5 9.82 -12.50 -11.57
CA ARG A 5 10.48 -12.54 -12.89
C ARG A 5 10.89 -11.16 -13.42
N ASN A 6 10.21 -10.08 -12.98
CA ASN A 6 10.49 -8.71 -13.40
C ASN A 6 11.46 -7.97 -12.46
N ALA A 7 11.78 -8.55 -11.31
CA ALA A 7 12.68 -7.94 -10.33
C ALA A 7 14.14 -8.04 -10.79
N LYS A 8 14.89 -6.94 -10.64
CA LYS A 8 16.32 -6.87 -10.98
C LYS A 8 17.13 -6.88 -9.68
N PRO A 9 17.97 -7.91 -9.41
CA PRO A 9 18.81 -7.94 -8.21
C PRO A 9 19.85 -6.81 -8.29
N LYS A 10 19.93 -5.98 -7.24
CA LYS A 10 20.86 -4.83 -7.20
C LYS A 10 22.28 -5.19 -6.77
N SER A 11 22.52 -6.33 -6.11
CA SER A 11 23.85 -6.94 -5.97
C SER A 11 23.74 -8.38 -5.49
N SER A 12 24.70 -9.20 -5.90
CA SER A 12 24.79 -10.64 -5.58
C SER A 12 25.75 -10.94 -4.43
N SER A 13 26.39 -9.91 -3.85
CA SER A 13 27.37 -10.00 -2.74
C SER A 13 26.74 -9.75 -1.35
N GLY A 14 25.41 -9.77 -1.26
CA GLY A 14 24.64 -9.43 -0.05
C GLY A 14 24.57 -10.55 1.00
N GLY A 15 23.77 -10.31 2.04
CA GLY A 15 23.58 -11.27 3.15
C GLY A 15 23.10 -12.65 2.71
N TYR A 16 22.27 -12.73 1.66
CA TYR A 16 21.82 -14.01 1.11
C TYR A 16 22.94 -14.85 0.49
N PHE A 17 23.96 -14.23 -0.09
CA PHE A 17 25.13 -14.97 -0.60
C PHE A 17 25.96 -15.53 0.53
N ARG A 18 26.21 -14.75 1.59
CA ARG A 18 26.91 -15.25 2.79
C ARG A 18 26.15 -16.37 3.49
N LEU A 19 24.82 -16.36 3.42
CA LEU A 19 23.98 -17.42 3.98
C LEU A 19 24.06 -18.73 3.18
N THR A 20 24.05 -18.63 1.85
CA THR A 20 23.85 -19.80 0.98
C THR A 20 25.13 -20.30 0.31
N GLY A 21 26.17 -19.47 0.21
CA GLY A 21 27.37 -19.73 -0.59
C GLY A 21 27.10 -19.83 -2.11
N ASN A 22 25.85 -19.64 -2.55
CA ASN A 22 25.43 -19.84 -3.94
C ASN A 22 24.84 -18.54 -4.51
N LYS A 23 25.50 -18.00 -5.54
CA LYS A 23 25.11 -16.75 -6.17
C LYS A 23 23.72 -16.79 -6.78
N GLN A 24 23.34 -17.88 -7.44
CA GLN A 24 22.05 -18.01 -8.12
C GLN A 24 20.89 -18.05 -7.12
N VAL A 25 21.05 -18.81 -6.02
CA VAL A 25 20.07 -18.84 -4.93
C VAL A 25 19.97 -17.47 -4.27
N ALA A 26 21.10 -16.83 -3.98
CA ALA A 26 21.13 -15.49 -3.40
C ALA A 26 20.43 -14.44 -4.27
N ASP A 27 20.61 -14.49 -5.59
CA ASP A 27 19.96 -13.60 -6.55
C ASP A 27 18.43 -13.83 -6.58
N LEU A 28 17.98 -15.09 -6.56
CA LEU A 28 16.56 -15.43 -6.53
C LEU A 28 15.88 -14.94 -5.24
N LEU A 29 16.51 -15.14 -4.08
CA LEU A 29 16.01 -14.63 -2.80
C LEU A 29 15.95 -13.09 -2.79
N THR A 30 16.98 -12.43 -3.35
CA THR A 30 17.01 -10.96 -3.49
C THR A 30 15.87 -10.44 -4.38
N LYS A 31 15.58 -11.14 -5.48
CA LYS A 31 14.42 -10.83 -6.33
C LYS A 31 13.11 -10.97 -5.54
N ALA A 32 12.91 -12.09 -4.85
CA ALA A 32 11.71 -12.32 -4.05
C ALA A 32 11.51 -11.23 -2.98
N GLN A 33 12.55 -10.88 -2.23
CA GLN A 33 12.48 -9.79 -1.25
C GLN A 33 12.13 -8.44 -1.90
N SER A 34 12.75 -8.11 -3.03
CA SER A 34 12.47 -6.88 -3.77
C SER A 34 11.01 -6.82 -4.24
N THR A 35 10.47 -7.95 -4.66
CA THR A 35 9.06 -8.10 -5.04
C THR A 35 8.14 -7.86 -3.85
N VAL A 36 8.44 -8.44 -2.67
CA VAL A 36 7.66 -8.20 -1.44
C VAL A 36 7.60 -6.71 -1.11
N ILE A 37 8.72 -5.99 -1.19
CA ILE A 37 8.77 -4.53 -0.95
C ILE A 37 7.90 -3.78 -1.95
N THR A 38 7.93 -4.19 -3.22
CA THR A 38 7.20 -3.50 -4.31
C THR A 38 5.69 -3.80 -4.28
N ASN A 39 5.24 -4.86 -3.60
CA ASN A 39 3.83 -5.23 -3.53
C ASN A 39 2.94 -4.13 -2.94
N GLY A 40 3.43 -3.37 -1.96
CA GLY A 40 2.69 -2.23 -1.40
C GLY A 40 2.38 -1.18 -2.47
N THR A 41 3.41 -0.77 -3.22
CA THR A 41 3.25 0.19 -4.32
C THR A 41 2.37 -0.35 -5.45
N GLU A 42 2.43 -1.65 -5.76
CA GLU A 42 1.54 -2.25 -6.76
C GLU A 42 0.08 -2.27 -6.29
N LEU A 43 -0.18 -2.55 -5.01
CA LEU A 43 -1.53 -2.43 -4.44
C LEU A 43 -2.06 -1.01 -4.56
N GLU A 44 -1.26 -0.01 -4.19
CA GLU A 44 -1.64 1.41 -4.32
C GLU A 44 -2.02 1.76 -5.78
N LYS A 45 -1.24 1.28 -6.76
CA LYS A 45 -1.53 1.48 -8.18
C LYS A 45 -2.82 0.79 -8.62
N MET A 46 -3.07 -0.43 -8.14
CA MET A 46 -4.29 -1.18 -8.46
C MET A 46 -5.55 -0.47 -7.98
N ILE A 47 -5.48 0.11 -6.77
CA ILE A 47 -6.55 0.94 -6.19
C ILE A 47 -6.74 2.22 -7.00
N ALA A 48 -5.66 2.99 -7.23
CA ALA A 48 -5.74 4.27 -7.93
C ALA A 48 -6.26 4.14 -9.37
N LYS A 49 -5.96 3.02 -10.06
CA LYS A 49 -6.50 2.76 -11.41
C LYS A 49 -8.01 2.52 -11.46
N ARG A 50 -8.62 2.15 -10.33
CA ARG A 50 -10.06 1.83 -10.23
C ARG A 50 -10.86 2.95 -9.59
N ALA A 51 -10.22 3.77 -8.77
CA ALA A 51 -10.87 4.88 -8.08
C ALA A 51 -10.97 6.14 -8.94
N ASN A 52 -11.94 6.99 -8.61
CA ASN A 52 -12.05 8.34 -9.16
C ASN A 52 -10.91 9.23 -8.61
N CYS A 53 -9.82 9.35 -9.37
CA CYS A 53 -8.59 9.97 -8.88
C CYS A 53 -8.51 11.47 -9.14
N ILE A 54 -8.11 12.21 -8.10
CA ILE A 54 -7.70 13.61 -8.18
C ILE A 54 -6.30 13.67 -8.78
N THR A 55 -6.15 14.39 -9.90
CA THR A 55 -4.87 14.61 -10.58
C THR A 55 -4.14 15.86 -10.08
N ASN A 56 -4.90 16.85 -9.59
CA ASN A 56 -4.43 18.10 -9.01
C ASN A 56 -5.28 18.47 -7.80
N LEU A 57 -4.69 18.44 -6.60
CA LEU A 57 -5.43 18.66 -5.35
C LEU A 57 -5.82 20.13 -5.15
N ASP A 58 -4.98 21.08 -5.57
CA ASP A 58 -5.27 22.52 -5.42
C ASP A 58 -6.46 22.92 -6.30
N GLU A 59 -6.49 22.46 -7.56
CA GLU A 59 -7.60 22.68 -8.48
C GLU A 59 -8.89 21.99 -8.01
N PHE A 60 -8.79 20.76 -7.49
CA PHE A 60 -9.93 20.05 -6.91
C PHE A 60 -10.56 20.86 -5.76
N MET A 61 -9.74 21.39 -4.86
CA MET A 61 -10.23 22.20 -3.73
C MET A 61 -10.88 23.50 -4.18
N LEU A 62 -10.31 24.19 -5.18
CA LEU A 62 -10.94 25.36 -5.79
C LEU A 62 -12.31 25.03 -6.38
N ASN A 63 -12.43 23.92 -7.11
CA ASN A 63 -13.69 23.48 -7.72
C ASN A 63 -14.74 23.04 -6.69
N VAL A 64 -14.33 22.46 -5.56
CA VAL A 64 -15.22 22.16 -4.43
C VAL A 64 -15.71 23.44 -3.76
N ASN A 65 -14.84 24.44 -3.58
CA ASN A 65 -15.19 25.69 -2.92
C ASN A 65 -16.05 26.60 -3.81
N SER A 66 -15.89 26.53 -5.12
CA SER A 66 -16.74 27.24 -6.09
C SER A 66 -18.07 26.55 -6.39
N GLY A 67 -18.31 25.36 -5.81
CA GLY A 67 -19.54 24.59 -6.02
C GLY A 67 -19.64 23.90 -7.39
N ILE A 68 -18.54 23.80 -8.13
CA ILE A 68 -18.48 23.02 -9.39
C ILE A 68 -18.53 21.52 -9.08
N ILE A 69 -17.85 21.09 -8.01
CA ILE A 69 -17.88 19.71 -7.52
C ILE A 69 -18.67 19.70 -6.21
N THR A 70 -19.80 19.00 -6.20
CA THR A 70 -20.75 19.03 -5.07
C THR A 70 -20.98 17.67 -4.40
N GLU A 71 -20.81 16.56 -5.12
CA GLU A 71 -21.08 15.21 -4.62
C GLU A 71 -20.09 14.19 -5.19
N GLY A 72 -19.83 13.13 -4.43
CA GLY A 72 -19.04 11.98 -4.86
C GLY A 72 -17.87 11.65 -3.95
N THR A 73 -17.21 10.53 -4.23
CA THR A 73 -15.99 10.09 -3.56
C THR A 73 -14.80 10.21 -4.50
N TYR A 74 -13.73 10.85 -4.02
CA TYR A 74 -12.53 11.14 -4.80
C TYR A 74 -11.28 10.73 -4.05
N LEU A 75 -10.35 10.06 -4.74
CA LEU A 75 -9.10 9.57 -4.19
C LEU A 75 -7.94 10.48 -4.60
N CYS A 76 -7.18 11.00 -3.64
CA CYS A 76 -5.91 11.69 -3.89
C CYS A 76 -4.76 10.80 -3.42
N THR A 77 -3.81 10.54 -4.31
CA THR A 77 -2.62 9.74 -3.98
C THR A 77 -1.57 10.58 -3.25
N LYS A 78 -0.70 9.94 -2.47
CA LYS A 78 0.50 10.56 -1.87
C LYS A 78 1.29 11.43 -2.84
N LYS A 79 1.46 10.97 -4.08
CA LYS A 79 2.21 11.69 -5.13
C LYS A 79 1.54 13.02 -5.50
N VAL A 80 0.22 13.07 -5.51
CA VAL A 80 -0.56 14.29 -5.82
C VAL A 80 -0.57 15.21 -4.61
N ALA A 81 -0.84 14.67 -3.41
CA ALA A 81 -0.82 15.44 -2.16
C ALA A 81 0.54 16.13 -1.93
N LYS A 82 1.65 15.41 -2.14
CA LYS A 82 3.02 15.95 -2.00
C LYS A 82 3.35 17.11 -2.94
N LYS A 83 2.65 17.21 -4.08
CA LYS A 83 2.86 18.30 -5.05
C LYS A 83 1.98 19.52 -4.80
N SER A 84 1.04 19.42 -3.87
CA SER A 84 0.04 20.46 -3.61
C SER A 84 0.44 21.42 -2.49
N SER A 85 -0.34 22.48 -2.32
CA SER A 85 -0.23 23.39 -1.18
C SER A 85 -0.56 22.73 0.18
N TYR A 86 -1.14 21.53 0.18
CA TYR A 86 -1.52 20.74 1.37
C TYR A 86 -0.46 19.69 1.76
N SER A 87 0.76 19.80 1.23
CA SER A 87 1.85 18.87 1.53
C SER A 87 2.45 19.12 2.92
N LEU A 88 2.86 18.05 3.59
CA LEU A 88 3.58 18.12 4.88
C LEU A 88 4.82 17.25 4.80
N TYR A 89 5.99 17.91 4.79
CA TYR A 89 7.27 17.29 4.49
C TYR A 89 7.49 15.93 5.18
N LYS A 90 7.58 14.86 4.36
CA LYS A 90 7.87 13.47 4.77
C LYS A 90 6.80 12.82 5.65
N LYS A 91 5.62 13.42 5.76
CA LYS A 91 4.52 12.92 6.60
C LYS A 91 3.24 12.69 5.81
N GLU A 92 3.29 12.72 4.48
CA GLU A 92 2.13 12.50 3.64
C GLU A 92 1.63 11.05 3.75
N PRO A 93 0.32 10.84 3.96
CA PRO A 93 -0.29 9.52 3.97
C PRO A 93 -0.25 8.90 2.57
N ASP A 94 -0.59 7.62 2.46
CA ASP A 94 -0.67 6.94 1.15
C ASP A 94 -1.84 7.48 0.31
N PHE A 95 -2.98 7.75 0.97
CA PHE A 95 -4.15 8.34 0.33
C PHE A 95 -4.86 9.40 1.18
N LEU A 96 -5.54 10.31 0.48
CA LEU A 96 -6.65 11.09 1.00
C LEU A 96 -7.90 10.70 0.25
N ILE A 97 -9.02 10.50 0.95
CA ILE A 97 -10.33 10.26 0.35
C ILE A 97 -11.24 11.42 0.70
N PHE A 98 -11.69 12.14 -0.31
CA PHE A 98 -12.66 13.22 -0.17
C PHE A 98 -14.06 12.68 -0.47
N ILE A 99 -14.94 12.73 0.52
CA ILE A 99 -16.34 12.31 0.43
C ILE A 99 -17.19 13.57 0.52
N LEU A 100 -17.88 13.88 -0.57
CA LEU A 100 -18.76 15.02 -0.71
C LEU A 100 -20.19 14.53 -0.77
N THR A 101 -21.02 15.04 0.14
CA THR A 101 -22.45 14.75 0.21
C THR A 101 -23.21 16.06 0.33
N LYS A 102 -24.51 16.04 0.05
CA LYS A 102 -25.40 17.20 0.23
C LYS A 102 -25.32 17.84 1.63
N THR A 103 -25.02 17.02 2.64
CA THR A 103 -25.04 17.43 4.06
C THR A 103 -23.66 17.68 4.65
N GLY A 104 -22.57 17.45 3.91
CA GLY A 104 -21.24 17.66 4.46
C GLY A 104 -20.10 17.11 3.62
N LYS A 105 -18.89 17.55 4.00
CA LYS A 105 -17.62 17.24 3.35
C LYS A 105 -16.70 16.54 4.36
N THR A 106 -16.22 15.34 4.03
CA THR A 106 -15.29 14.56 4.87
C THR A 106 -14.01 14.27 4.11
N CYS A 107 -12.85 14.43 4.78
CA CYS A 107 -11.55 14.00 4.28
C CYS A 107 -11.04 12.87 5.18
N LEU A 108 -10.87 11.68 4.61
CA LEU A 108 -10.24 10.54 5.28
C LEU A 108 -8.78 10.44 4.88
N ILE A 109 -7.90 10.44 5.86
CA ILE A 109 -6.46 10.32 5.72
C ILE A 109 -6.11 8.85 5.93
N ILE A 110 -5.62 8.18 4.90
CA ILE A 110 -5.45 6.73 4.92
C ILE A 110 -3.98 6.37 4.82
N GLU A 111 -3.47 5.67 5.82
CA GLU A 111 -2.27 4.86 5.69
C GLU A 111 -2.68 3.45 5.25
N LEU A 112 -2.12 2.95 4.15
CA LEU A 112 -2.47 1.66 3.60
C LEU A 112 -1.37 0.64 3.87
N LYS A 113 -1.77 -0.50 4.41
CA LYS A 113 -0.89 -1.63 4.64
C LYS A 113 -1.41 -2.87 3.95
N ASP A 114 -0.48 -3.74 3.56
CA ASP A 114 -0.83 -4.94 2.83
C ASP A 114 -1.52 -6.00 3.71
N GLY A 115 -1.08 -6.17 4.95
CA GLY A 115 -1.63 -7.11 5.93
C GLY A 115 -1.59 -6.54 7.34
N ASP A 116 -1.69 -7.40 8.37
CA ASP A 116 -1.77 -7.01 9.78
C ASP A 116 -0.55 -7.40 10.64
N ALA A 117 0.36 -8.21 10.12
CA ALA A 117 1.58 -8.62 10.84
C ALA A 117 2.69 -7.55 10.68
N PHE A 118 2.77 -6.62 11.63
CA PHE A 118 3.79 -5.55 11.61
C PHE A 118 4.93 -5.81 12.58
N ASP A 119 6.16 -5.63 12.09
CA ASP A 119 7.33 -5.59 12.96
C ASP A 119 7.29 -4.33 13.84
N THR A 120 7.53 -4.54 15.11
CA THR A 120 6.73 -4.00 16.21
C THR A 120 7.22 -2.66 16.76
N LYS A 121 7.97 -1.90 15.95
CA LYS A 121 8.57 -0.59 16.32
C LYS A 121 8.00 0.62 15.57
N LYS A 122 7.18 0.43 14.53
CA LYS A 122 6.71 1.53 13.68
C LYS A 122 5.30 2.03 13.96
N SER A 123 4.45 1.25 14.64
CA SER A 123 3.02 1.57 14.84
C SER A 123 2.80 2.93 15.51
N SER A 124 3.53 3.25 16.59
CA SER A 124 3.38 4.55 17.28
C SER A 124 3.84 5.72 16.41
N SER A 125 4.93 5.54 15.62
CA SER A 125 5.40 6.58 14.69
C SER A 125 4.45 6.82 13.50
N GLU A 126 3.73 5.78 13.08
CA GLU A 126 2.68 5.88 12.05
C GLU A 126 1.47 6.62 12.60
N TYR A 127 1.04 6.29 13.81
CA TYR A 127 -0.01 7.01 14.53
C TYR A 127 0.31 8.50 14.65
N GLU A 128 1.49 8.85 15.17
CA GLU A 128 1.93 10.25 15.30
C GLU A 128 1.93 10.98 13.96
N SER A 129 2.39 10.31 12.89
CA SER A 129 2.43 10.90 11.56
C SER A 129 1.03 11.19 11.00
N LEU A 130 0.08 10.28 11.21
CA LEU A 130 -1.32 10.47 10.82
C LEU A 130 -2.00 11.60 11.61
N VAL A 131 -1.76 11.68 12.91
CA VAL A 131 -2.29 12.77 13.76
C VAL A 131 -1.74 14.13 13.32
N LEU A 132 -0.43 14.22 13.10
CA LEU A 132 0.21 15.44 12.61
C LEU A 132 -0.36 15.88 11.26
N TYR A 133 -0.48 14.95 10.32
CA TYR A 133 -1.05 15.25 9.00
C TYR A 133 -2.52 15.67 9.10
N LYS A 134 -3.32 14.99 9.93
CA LYS A 134 -4.73 15.35 10.18
C LYS A 134 -4.88 16.78 10.66
N ASN A 135 -4.11 17.18 11.66
CA ASN A 135 -4.18 18.53 12.22
C ASN A 135 -3.74 19.57 11.18
N HIS A 136 -2.67 19.29 10.44
CA HIS A 136 -2.18 20.16 9.38
C HIS A 136 -3.23 20.36 8.29
N ILE A 137 -3.69 19.30 7.62
CA ILE A 137 -4.65 19.44 6.52
C ILE A 137 -5.99 20.00 7.03
N GLY A 138 -6.42 19.60 8.23
CA GLY A 138 -7.67 20.08 8.84
C GLY A 138 -7.68 21.59 9.12
N SER A 139 -6.51 22.22 9.32
CA SER A 139 -6.41 23.68 9.42
C SER A 139 -6.50 24.41 8.06
N LEU A 140 -6.41 23.68 6.95
CA LEU A 140 -6.32 24.24 5.60
C LEU A 140 -7.58 24.02 4.77
N ILE A 141 -8.48 23.13 5.19
CA ILE A 141 -9.65 22.71 4.41
C ILE A 141 -10.93 22.73 5.25
N GLU A 142 -12.05 23.08 4.62
CA GLU A 142 -13.38 23.07 5.25
C GLU A 142 -14.03 21.68 5.19
N PHE A 143 -13.29 20.66 5.65
CA PHE A 143 -13.75 19.28 5.71
C PHE A 143 -13.64 18.75 7.13
N LYS A 144 -14.56 17.87 7.52
CA LYS A 144 -14.34 17.02 8.70
C LYS A 144 -13.19 16.07 8.39
N THR A 145 -12.08 16.18 9.12
CA THR A 145 -10.91 15.32 8.91
C THR A 145 -10.89 14.15 9.90
N ASN A 146 -10.70 12.94 9.37
CA ASN A 146 -10.45 11.74 10.15
C ASN A 146 -9.28 10.98 9.53
N TYR A 147 -8.64 10.09 10.28
CA TYR A 147 -7.64 9.18 9.73
C TYR A 147 -8.03 7.73 9.98
N LYS A 148 -7.54 6.85 9.12
CA LYS A 148 -7.70 5.41 9.24
C LYS A 148 -6.40 4.71 8.87
N ILE A 149 -6.11 3.62 9.56
CA ILE A 149 -5.15 2.61 9.12
C ILE A 149 -5.91 1.50 8.42
N CYS A 150 -5.56 1.24 7.16
CA CYS A 150 -6.20 0.20 6.36
C CYS A 150 -5.26 -1.00 6.24
N ALA A 151 -5.68 -2.18 6.70
CA ALA A 151 -4.97 -3.43 6.43
C ALA A 151 -5.73 -4.22 5.36
N PHE A 152 -5.26 -4.13 4.11
CA PHE A 152 -6.07 -4.47 2.94
C PHE A 152 -6.49 -5.95 2.88
N ASN A 153 -5.58 -6.87 3.21
CA ASN A 153 -5.86 -8.31 3.16
C ASN A 153 -6.34 -8.89 4.50
N GLN A 154 -6.56 -8.07 5.54
CA GLN A 154 -7.08 -8.54 6.82
C GLN A 154 -8.58 -8.22 6.95
N LEU A 155 -9.38 -9.23 7.25
CA LEU A 155 -10.84 -9.13 7.33
C LEU A 155 -11.37 -8.85 8.74
N SER A 156 -10.57 -9.12 9.78
CA SER A 156 -10.95 -8.86 11.18
C SER A 156 -10.28 -7.60 11.70
N LYS A 157 -11.07 -6.61 12.11
CA LYS A 157 -10.57 -5.36 12.72
C LYS A 157 -9.87 -5.63 14.05
N GLU A 158 -10.27 -6.68 14.76
CA GLU A 158 -9.61 -7.13 16.00
C GLU A 158 -8.19 -7.62 15.71
N LYS A 159 -7.98 -8.41 14.65
CA LYS A 159 -6.64 -8.84 14.24
C LYS A 159 -5.78 -7.67 13.81
N ILE A 160 -6.34 -6.70 13.07
CA ILE A 160 -5.64 -5.47 12.72
C ILE A 160 -5.22 -4.72 14.00
N LYS A 161 -6.15 -4.53 14.93
CA LYS A 161 -5.89 -3.85 16.21
C LYS A 161 -4.76 -4.52 16.98
N GLN A 162 -4.79 -5.86 17.09
CA GLN A 162 -3.75 -6.64 17.74
C GLN A 162 -2.41 -6.52 17.02
N GLY A 163 -2.40 -6.57 15.69
CA GLY A 163 -1.22 -6.37 14.84
C GLY A 163 -0.55 -5.00 15.05
N PHE A 164 -1.36 -3.97 15.32
CA PHE A 164 -0.89 -2.64 15.73
C PHE A 164 -0.74 -2.46 17.25
N LYS A 165 -0.71 -3.55 18.02
CA LYS A 165 -0.55 -3.53 19.49
C LYS A 165 -1.57 -2.65 20.23
N ASN A 166 -2.77 -2.50 19.69
CA ASN A 166 -3.83 -1.66 20.22
C ASN A 166 -3.54 -0.14 20.21
N GLU A 167 -2.55 0.32 19.43
CA GLU A 167 -2.26 1.76 19.26
C GLU A 167 -3.41 2.51 18.55
N PHE A 168 -4.15 1.81 17.71
CA PHE A 168 -5.32 2.36 17.00
C PHE A 168 -6.62 1.84 17.61
N THR A 169 -7.62 2.72 17.68
CA THR A 169 -8.98 2.32 18.05
C THR A 169 -9.68 1.62 16.89
N GLU A 170 -10.80 0.95 17.17
CA GLU A 170 -11.60 0.27 16.14
C GLU A 170 -12.14 1.27 15.09
N ASP A 171 -12.51 2.47 15.55
CA ASP A 171 -12.89 3.60 14.69
C ASP A 171 -11.73 4.17 13.88
N GLN A 172 -10.47 3.85 14.19
CA GLN A 172 -9.31 4.25 13.40
C GLN A 172 -8.84 3.13 12.46
N ILE A 173 -9.46 1.96 12.53
CA ILE A 173 -9.09 0.79 11.74
C ILE A 173 -10.08 0.60 10.59
N MET A 174 -9.56 0.07 9.49
CA MET A 174 -10.31 -0.26 8.29
C MET A 174 -9.76 -1.54 7.64
N THR A 175 -10.66 -2.40 7.19
CA THR A 175 -10.34 -3.55 6.33
C THR A 175 -10.24 -3.10 4.87
N GLY A 176 -9.59 -3.88 4.00
CA GLY A 176 -9.55 -3.58 2.57
C GLY A 176 -10.94 -3.52 1.92
N LYS A 177 -11.89 -4.34 2.41
CA LYS A 177 -13.26 -4.34 1.92
C LYS A 177 -13.98 -3.02 2.26
N GLU A 178 -13.94 -2.57 3.51
CA GLU A 178 -14.49 -1.27 3.91
C GLU A 178 -13.87 -0.11 3.10
N PHE A 179 -12.56 -0.17 2.86
CA PHE A 179 -11.85 0.83 2.05
C PHE A 179 -12.34 0.84 0.59
N CYS A 180 -12.50 -0.34 -0.02
CA CYS A 180 -13.02 -0.48 -1.37
C CYS A 180 -14.49 -0.04 -1.49
N ASP A 181 -15.33 -0.37 -0.50
CA ASP A 181 -16.73 0.04 -0.45
C ASP A 181 -16.86 1.58 -0.45
N ILE A 182 -16.03 2.28 0.33
CA ILE A 182 -15.99 3.76 0.35
C ILE A 182 -15.68 4.32 -1.04
N LEU A 183 -14.72 3.71 -1.74
CA LEU A 183 -14.30 4.15 -3.08
C LEU A 183 -15.21 3.63 -4.19
N SER A 184 -16.19 2.78 -3.88
CA SER A 184 -17.04 2.10 -4.87
C SER A 184 -16.22 1.32 -5.90
N ILE A 185 -15.18 0.61 -5.45
CA ILE A 185 -14.34 -0.27 -6.28
C ILE A 185 -14.51 -1.73 -5.88
N ASP A 186 -14.32 -2.66 -6.83
CA ASP A 186 -14.44 -4.10 -6.57
C ASP A 186 -13.21 -4.64 -5.80
N TYR A 187 -13.44 -5.02 -4.54
CA TYR A 187 -12.43 -5.64 -3.68
C TYR A 187 -11.97 -7.01 -4.21
N GLU A 188 -12.92 -7.85 -4.63
CA GLU A 188 -12.65 -9.22 -5.07
C GLU A 188 -11.87 -9.24 -6.37
N GLU A 189 -12.13 -8.29 -7.28
CA GLU A 189 -11.33 -8.13 -8.49
C GLU A 189 -9.84 -7.90 -8.16
N ILE A 190 -9.54 -7.04 -7.18
CA ILE A 190 -8.16 -6.77 -6.74
C ILE A 190 -7.55 -8.01 -6.10
N VAL A 191 -8.26 -8.67 -5.19
CA VAL A 191 -7.78 -9.87 -4.49
C VAL A 191 -7.51 -11.02 -5.47
N ASN A 192 -8.43 -11.28 -6.39
CA ASN A 192 -8.28 -12.33 -7.40
C ASN A 192 -7.10 -12.07 -8.32
N LYS A 193 -6.94 -10.83 -8.82
CA LYS A 193 -5.79 -10.47 -9.65
C LYS A 193 -4.47 -10.68 -8.90
N ARG A 194 -4.44 -10.37 -7.61
CA ARG A 194 -3.26 -10.59 -6.77
C ARG A 194 -2.98 -12.06 -6.52
N LYS A 195 -4.01 -12.90 -6.39
CA LYS A 195 -3.88 -14.35 -6.26
C LYS A 195 -3.25 -14.97 -7.53
N GLU A 196 -3.71 -14.57 -8.71
CA GLU A 196 -3.09 -14.98 -9.98
C GLU A 196 -1.60 -14.61 -10.04
N ASP A 197 -1.25 -13.38 -9.64
CA ASP A 197 0.15 -12.95 -9.61
C ASP A 197 0.98 -13.71 -8.55
N ALA A 198 0.35 -14.15 -7.45
CA ALA A 198 1.01 -14.97 -6.44
C ALA A 198 1.30 -16.39 -6.95
N GLU A 199 0.35 -16.98 -7.70
CA GLU A 199 0.53 -18.29 -8.35
C GLU A 199 1.66 -18.23 -9.39
N ASP A 200 1.69 -17.19 -10.24
CA ASP A 200 2.78 -16.95 -11.20
C ASP A 200 4.15 -16.77 -10.51
N ASN A 201 4.17 -16.08 -9.37
CA ASN A 201 5.38 -15.89 -8.59
C ASN A 201 5.88 -17.20 -7.97
N PHE A 202 4.97 -18.02 -7.45
CA PHE A 202 5.30 -19.31 -6.87
C PHE A 202 5.86 -20.25 -7.93
N GLU A 203 5.18 -20.38 -9.07
CA GLU A 203 5.64 -21.20 -10.19
C GLU A 203 7.03 -20.79 -10.67
N TYR A 204 7.24 -19.49 -10.91
CA TYR A 204 8.55 -18.97 -11.30
C TYR A 204 9.64 -19.29 -10.27
N PHE A 205 9.33 -19.12 -8.98
CA PHE A 205 10.30 -19.39 -7.92
C PHE A 205 10.71 -20.86 -7.88
N ILE A 206 9.75 -21.79 -8.00
CA ILE A 206 10.04 -23.23 -8.03
C ILE A 206 10.84 -23.60 -9.27
N GLN A 207 10.46 -23.10 -10.46
CA GLN A 207 11.18 -23.35 -11.71
C GLN A 207 12.66 -22.93 -11.62
N GLU A 208 12.93 -21.72 -11.11
CA GLU A 208 14.30 -21.23 -10.94
C GLU A 208 15.09 -22.08 -9.92
N MET A 209 14.46 -22.44 -8.80
CA MET A 209 15.09 -23.32 -7.80
C MET A 209 15.45 -24.69 -8.38
N THR A 210 14.54 -25.34 -9.11
CA THR A 210 14.79 -26.62 -9.77
C THR A 210 15.91 -26.49 -10.81
N SER A 211 15.92 -25.42 -11.61
CA SER A 211 16.99 -25.18 -12.58
C SER A 211 18.36 -25.04 -11.91
N ILE A 212 18.43 -24.39 -10.75
CA ILE A 212 19.68 -24.25 -9.98
C ILE A 212 20.14 -25.63 -9.48
N ILE A 213 19.23 -26.44 -8.94
CA ILE A 213 19.54 -27.79 -8.43
C ILE A 213 20.09 -28.68 -9.55
N ASN A 214 19.39 -28.76 -10.68
CA ASN A 214 19.82 -29.60 -11.81
C ASN A 214 21.21 -29.19 -12.34
N THR A 215 21.51 -27.89 -12.35
CA THR A 215 22.83 -27.37 -12.75
C THR A 215 23.93 -27.81 -11.77
N LEU A 216 23.62 -27.91 -10.47
CA LEU A 216 24.57 -28.36 -9.45
C LEU A 216 24.81 -29.87 -9.52
N GLU A 217 23.80 -30.67 -9.85
CA GLU A 217 23.94 -32.11 -10.02
C GLU A 217 24.81 -32.47 -11.22
N ASN A 218 24.59 -31.82 -12.36
CA ASN A 218 25.42 -32.04 -13.57
C ASN A 218 26.89 -31.69 -13.35
N LYS A 219 27.20 -30.70 -12.50
CA LYS A 219 28.58 -30.32 -12.14
C LYS A 219 29.28 -31.31 -11.20
N LYS A 220 28.56 -32.27 -10.59
CA LYS A 220 29.16 -33.31 -9.75
C LYS A 220 29.50 -34.57 -10.53
N THR A 221 28.98 -34.72 -11.73
CA THR A 221 29.18 -35.86 -12.62
C THR A 221 30.28 -35.65 -13.66
N ASP A 222 30.81 -34.42 -13.77
CA ASP A 222 31.98 -34.03 -14.57
C ASP A 222 33.23 -33.89 -13.67
#